data_AF-A0A0N9ZBL1-F1
#
_entry.id   AF-A0A0N9ZBL1-F1
#
_cell.length_a   1.000
_cell.length_b   1.000
_cell.length_c   1.000
_cell.angle_alpha   90.00
_cell.angle_beta   90.00
_cell.angle_gamma   90.00
#
_symmetry.space_group_name_H-M   'P 1'
#
loop_
_entity.id
_entity.type
_entity.pdbx_description
1 polymer ?
#
loop_
_entity_poly.entity_id
_entity_poly.type
_entity_poly.pdbx_seq_one_letter_code
_entity_poly.pdbx_strand_id
1 'polypeptide(L)'
;MMDAGVEDASEILESYAYNRITFDKNGAPRKIKGFFSSSLDGLKTPDVSAESAAKEFKPFIYMYRTKPELAMPAGWTWGSIDDGEWLKEMPELEVSFLDGI
;
A
#
# COMPACT_ATOMS: atom_id res chain seq x y z
N MET A 1 3.07 -31.14 2.39
CA MET A 1 3.92 -30.08 2.97
C MET A 1 3.40 -28.79 2.39
N MET A 2 3.03 -27.86 3.26
CA MET A 2 2.06 -26.78 3.07
C MET A 2 2.21 -25.96 1.79
N ASP A 3 1.15 -25.90 1.00
CA ASP A 3 0.87 -24.89 -0.03
C ASP A 3 0.22 -23.62 0.60
N ALA A 4 0.39 -23.44 1.91
CA ALA A 4 -0.30 -22.44 2.74
C ALA A 4 0.40 -21.06 2.75
N GLY A 5 1.30 -20.80 1.80
CA GLY A 5 2.08 -19.56 1.75
C GLY A 5 1.64 -18.57 0.68
N VAL A 6 1.01 -19.06 -0.39
CA VAL A 6 0.69 -18.24 -1.58
C VAL A 6 -0.69 -17.60 -1.47
N GLU A 7 -1.67 -18.30 -0.89
CA GLU A 7 -3.05 -17.80 -0.74
C GLU A 7 -3.11 -16.53 0.14
N ASP A 8 -2.28 -16.45 1.18
CA ASP A 8 -2.26 -15.33 2.16
C ASP A 8 -1.40 -14.14 1.65
N ALA A 9 -0.41 -14.39 0.78
CA ALA A 9 0.58 -13.37 0.44
C ALA A 9 0.00 -12.22 -0.42
N SER A 10 -0.84 -12.56 -1.41
CA SER A 10 -1.52 -11.57 -2.25
C SER A 10 -2.47 -10.72 -1.42
N GLU A 11 -3.28 -11.35 -0.57
CA GLU A 11 -4.23 -10.69 0.32
C GLU A 11 -3.53 -9.74 1.32
N ILE A 12 -2.42 -10.17 1.92
CA ILE A 12 -1.61 -9.33 2.82
C ILE A 12 -1.02 -8.13 2.06
N LEU A 13 -0.53 -8.32 0.84
CA LEU A 13 0.04 -7.25 0.02
C LEU A 13 -1.02 -6.22 -0.39
N GLU A 14 -2.18 -6.68 -0.87
CA GLU A 14 -3.29 -5.82 -1.24
C GLU A 14 -3.83 -5.05 -0.03
N SER A 15 -3.98 -5.74 1.11
CA SER A 15 -4.38 -5.11 2.37
C SER A 15 -3.34 -4.09 2.86
N TYR A 16 -2.05 -4.37 2.70
CA TYR A 16 -1.00 -3.39 3.02
C TYR A 16 -1.11 -2.16 2.12
N ALA A 17 -1.25 -2.34 0.80
CA ALA A 17 -1.41 -1.24 -0.14
C ALA A 17 -2.67 -0.41 0.18
N TYR A 18 -3.81 -1.06 0.40
CA TYR A 18 -5.05 -0.41 0.83
C TYR A 18 -4.83 0.46 2.07
N ASN A 19 -4.19 -0.07 3.12
CA ASN A 19 -3.96 0.67 4.36
C ASN A 19 -3.04 1.87 4.15
N ARG A 20 -1.98 1.73 3.33
CA ARG A 20 -1.04 2.81 3.02
C ARG A 20 -1.68 3.95 2.23
N ILE A 21 -2.56 3.61 1.30
CA ILE A 21 -3.25 4.57 0.44
C ILE A 21 -4.41 5.24 1.20
N THR A 22 -5.15 4.48 2.01
CA THR A 22 -6.40 4.95 2.61
C THR A 22 -6.20 5.65 3.95
N PHE A 23 -5.13 5.36 4.68
CA PHE A 23 -4.92 5.91 6.02
C PHE A 23 -3.55 6.57 6.20
N ASP A 24 -3.52 7.57 7.07
CA ASP A 24 -2.29 8.15 7.60
C ASP A 24 -1.72 7.31 8.75
N LYS A 25 -0.46 7.58 9.15
CA LYS A 25 0.23 6.83 10.20
C LYS A 25 -0.48 6.86 11.56
N ASN A 26 -1.35 7.85 11.78
CA ASN A 26 -2.19 7.99 12.98
C ASN A 26 -3.54 7.24 12.87
N GLY A 27 -3.82 6.58 11.75
CA GLY A 27 -5.06 5.85 11.48
C GLY A 27 -6.21 6.72 10.95
N ALA A 28 -5.99 8.02 10.74
CA ALA A 28 -7.00 8.88 10.12
C ALA A 28 -7.12 8.58 8.62
N PRO A 29 -8.32 8.72 8.01
CA PRO A 29 -8.47 8.65 6.56
C PRO A 29 -7.54 9.64 5.85
N ARG A 30 -6.77 9.16 4.88
CA ARG A 30 -5.85 9.96 4.09
C ARG A 30 -6.65 10.88 3.17
N LYS A 31 -6.27 12.16 3.15
CA LYS A 31 -6.71 13.12 2.14
C LYS A 31 -5.58 13.35 1.15
N ILE A 32 -5.68 12.75 -0.03
CA ILE A 32 -4.63 12.83 -1.05
C ILE A 32 -4.42 14.27 -1.50
N LYS A 33 -5.50 14.99 -1.84
CA LYS A 33 -5.44 16.38 -2.28
C LYS A 33 -6.03 17.33 -1.24
N GLY A 34 -5.17 18.16 -0.67
CA GLY A 34 -5.53 19.28 0.20
C GLY A 34 -5.86 20.55 -0.60
N PHE A 35 -6.22 21.62 0.11
CA PHE A 35 -6.43 22.94 -0.52
C PHE A 35 -5.14 23.56 -1.05
N PHE A 36 -4.00 23.26 -0.44
CA PHE A 36 -2.71 23.91 -0.71
C PHE A 36 -1.62 22.97 -1.21
N SER A 37 -1.82 21.65 -1.10
CA SER A 37 -0.80 20.65 -1.44
C SER A 37 -1.44 19.28 -1.70
N SER A 38 -0.71 18.41 -2.38
CA SER A 38 -1.02 17.00 -2.57
C SER A 38 -0.03 16.12 -1.82
N SER A 39 -0.51 14.98 -1.32
CA SER A 39 0.37 13.89 -0.82
C SER A 39 1.17 13.23 -1.95
N LEU A 40 0.82 13.51 -3.21
CA LEU A 40 1.48 13.00 -4.40
C LEU A 40 2.43 14.03 -5.02
N ASP A 41 2.60 15.20 -4.39
CA ASP A 41 3.58 16.18 -4.83
C ASP A 41 4.99 15.62 -4.66
N GLY A 42 5.84 15.81 -5.68
CA GLY A 42 7.22 15.34 -5.66
C GLY A 42 8.03 15.98 -4.51
N LEU A 43 8.80 15.15 -3.81
CA LEU A 43 9.65 15.60 -2.71
C LEU A 43 11.11 15.70 -3.16
N LYS A 44 11.84 16.69 -2.62
CA LYS A 44 13.26 16.92 -2.94
C LYS A 44 14.15 15.74 -2.57
N THR A 45 13.77 15.06 -1.50
CA THR A 45 14.44 13.85 -1.00
C THR A 45 13.38 12.77 -0.87
N PRO A 46 13.57 11.59 -1.49
CA PRO A 46 12.69 10.46 -1.28
C PRO A 46 12.63 10.09 0.20
N ASP A 47 11.41 10.02 0.70
CA ASP A 47 11.04 9.71 2.07
C ASP A 47 10.72 8.22 2.27
N VAL A 48 10.79 7.44 1.18
CA VAL A 48 10.75 5.97 1.18
C VAL A 48 12.02 5.43 0.52
N SER A 49 12.63 4.43 1.17
CA SER A 49 13.67 3.57 0.62
C SER A 49 13.23 2.11 0.69
N ALA A 50 13.91 1.21 -0.03
CA ALA A 50 13.66 -0.23 0.08
C ALA A 50 13.81 -0.73 1.53
N GLU A 51 14.79 -0.20 2.27
CA GLU A 51 15.00 -0.54 3.67
C GLU A 51 13.85 -0.06 4.55
N SER A 52 13.37 1.18 4.37
CA SER A 52 12.26 1.71 5.17
C SER A 52 10.95 0.98 4.85
N ALA A 53 10.70 0.67 3.57
CA ALA A 53 9.54 -0.11 3.15
C ALA A 53 9.53 -1.50 3.79
N ALA A 54 10.66 -2.21 3.79
CA ALA A 54 10.78 -3.52 4.43
C ALA A 54 10.57 -3.45 5.96
N LYS A 55 11.09 -2.40 6.62
CA LYS A 55 10.89 -2.16 8.06
C LYS A 55 9.43 -1.86 8.41
N GLU A 56 8.69 -1.19 7.54
CA GLU A 56 7.26 -0.90 7.76
C GLU A 56 6.36 -2.09 7.40
N PHE A 57 6.70 -2.85 6.35
CA PHE A 57 5.89 -4.00 5.90
C PHE A 57 5.98 -5.21 6.85
N LYS A 58 7.17 -5.52 7.36
CA LYS A 58 7.36 -6.72 8.21
C LYS A 58 6.45 -6.74 9.45
N PRO A 59 6.32 -5.66 10.25
CA PRO A 59 5.35 -5.60 11.35
C PRO A 59 3.89 -5.77 10.90
N PHE A 60 3.53 -5.24 9.72
CA PHE A 60 2.17 -5.34 9.21
C PHE A 60 1.73 -6.79 9.00
N ILE A 61 2.60 -7.66 8.47
CA ILE A 61 2.31 -9.09 8.29
C ILE A 61 1.88 -9.75 9.61
N TYR A 62 2.54 -9.42 10.72
CA TYR A 62 2.19 -9.98 12.02
C TYR A 62 0.89 -9.39 12.57
N MET A 63 0.67 -8.09 12.37
CA MET A 63 -0.57 -7.43 12.80
C MET A 63 -1.78 -7.97 12.05
N TYR A 64 -1.68 -8.15 10.73
CA TYR A 64 -2.74 -8.65 9.86
C TYR A 64 -3.41 -9.91 10.40
N ARG A 65 -2.59 -10.87 10.83
CA ARG A 65 -3.04 -12.16 11.40
C ARG A 65 -3.85 -12.05 12.68
N THR A 66 -3.77 -10.91 13.37
CA THR A 66 -4.42 -10.69 14.67
C THR A 66 -5.49 -9.60 14.61
N LYS A 67 -5.59 -8.89 13.49
CA LYS A 67 -6.41 -7.69 13.33
C LYS A 67 -7.18 -7.75 12.01
N PRO A 68 -8.38 -8.35 12.01
CA PRO A 68 -9.19 -8.48 10.81
C PRO A 68 -9.58 -7.11 10.21
N GLU A 69 -9.55 -6.02 10.98
CA GLU A 69 -9.80 -4.66 10.50
C GLU A 69 -8.74 -4.13 9.53
N LEU A 70 -7.57 -4.78 9.45
CA LEU A 70 -6.54 -4.44 8.47
C LEU A 70 -6.81 -5.04 7.09
N ALA A 71 -7.78 -5.97 6.97
CA ALA A 71 -8.20 -6.52 5.70
C ALA A 71 -8.73 -5.42 4.78
N MET A 72 -8.30 -5.46 3.52
CA MET A 72 -8.91 -4.67 2.47
C MET A 72 -10.41 -5.00 2.39
N PRO A 73 -11.31 -4.00 2.35
CA PRO A 73 -12.74 -4.25 2.20
C PRO A 73 -13.06 -5.00 0.91
N ALA A 74 -14.02 -5.92 0.98
CA ALA A 74 -14.51 -6.60 -0.21
C ALA A 74 -15.04 -5.61 -1.25
N GLY A 75 -14.56 -5.75 -2.49
CA GLY A 75 -14.93 -4.87 -3.60
C GLY A 75 -14.15 -3.56 -3.68
N TRP A 76 -13.21 -3.30 -2.77
CA TRP A 76 -12.25 -2.21 -2.97
C TRP A 76 -11.34 -2.53 -4.17
N THR A 77 -11.08 -1.51 -4.97
CA THR A 77 -10.10 -1.58 -6.06
C THR A 77 -9.30 -0.29 -6.09
N TRP A 78 -8.16 -0.29 -6.76
CA TRP A 78 -7.39 0.93 -6.99
C TRP A 78 -8.18 2.00 -7.74
N GLY A 79 -9.20 1.62 -8.51
CA GLY A 79 -10.15 2.54 -9.15
C GLY A 79 -10.93 3.42 -8.15
N SER A 80 -11.08 2.96 -6.91
CA SER A 80 -11.78 3.65 -5.82
C SER A 80 -10.97 4.76 -5.16
N ILE A 81 -9.72 5.00 -5.59
CA ILE A 81 -8.86 6.06 -5.04
C ILE A 81 -9.35 7.43 -5.54
N ASP A 82 -9.64 8.36 -4.64
CA ASP A 82 -9.98 9.74 -4.99
C ASP A 82 -8.73 10.62 -5.12
N ASP A 83 -8.73 11.56 -6.08
CA ASP A 83 -7.64 12.52 -6.32
C ASP A 83 -6.24 11.90 -6.55
N GLY A 84 -6.18 10.65 -7.02
CA GLY A 84 -4.95 9.89 -7.24
C GLY A 84 -4.96 9.15 -8.57
N GLU A 85 -5.29 9.82 -9.67
CA GLU A 85 -5.52 9.22 -10.98
C GLU A 85 -4.37 8.31 -11.44
N TRP A 86 -3.12 8.76 -11.31
CA TRP A 86 -1.95 7.96 -11.70
C TRP A 86 -1.73 6.74 -10.78
N LEU A 87 -2.18 6.79 -9.52
CA LEU A 87 -2.09 5.63 -8.63
C LEU A 87 -2.98 4.48 -9.11
N LYS A 88 -4.08 4.79 -9.82
CA LYS A 88 -5.01 3.78 -10.34
C LYS A 88 -4.38 2.88 -11.39
N GLU A 89 -3.31 3.34 -12.03
CA GLU A 89 -2.56 2.63 -13.07
C GLU A 89 -1.48 1.71 -12.47
N MET A 90 -1.13 1.87 -11.19
CA MET A 90 -0.06 1.09 -10.53
C MET A 90 -0.25 -0.44 -10.59
N PRO A 91 -1.47 -1.00 -10.46
CA PRO A 91 -1.66 -2.44 -10.58
C PRO A 91 -1.33 -3.02 -11.96
N GLU A 92 -1.38 -2.18 -13.00
CA GLU A 92 -1.12 -2.57 -14.38
C GLU A 92 0.36 -2.39 -14.76
N LEU A 93 1.16 -1.81 -13.86
CA LEU A 93 2.58 -1.58 -14.10
C LEU A 93 3.32 -2.91 -14.18
N GLU A 94 3.85 -3.23 -15.36
CA GLU A 94 4.76 -4.35 -15.52
C GLU A 94 6.08 -4.05 -14.82
N VAL A 95 6.38 -4.80 -13.77
CA VAL A 95 7.64 -4.72 -13.02
C VAL A 95 8.46 -5.98 -13.25
N SER A 96 9.74 -5.77 -13.57
CA SER A 96 10.74 -6.80 -13.73
C SER A 96 11.65 -6.87 -12.51
N PHE A 97 12.22 -8.05 -12.24
CA PHE A 97 13.27 -8.20 -11.24
C PHE A 97 14.48 -7.27 -11.50
N LEU A 98 14.71 -6.91 -12.76
CA LEU A 98 15.80 -6.01 -13.15
C LEU A 98 15.57 -4.56 -12.72
N ASP A 99 14.33 -4.15 -12.41
CA ASP A 99 14.03 -2.78 -11.97
C ASP A 99 14.55 -2.50 -10.55
N GLY A 100 14.96 -3.54 -9.82
CA GLY A 100 15.54 -3.45 -8.49
C GLY A 100 17.07 -3.58 -8.43
N ILE A 101 17.76 -3.70 -9.57
CA ILE A 101 19.24 -3.86 -9.66
C ILE A 101 19.91 -2.58 -10.15
#